data_AF-A0A1Z7M4Z3-F1
#
_entry.id   AF-A0A1Z7M4Z3-F1
#
_cell.length_a   1.000
_cell.length_b   1.000
_cell.length_c   1.000
_cell.angle_alpha   90.00
_cell.angle_beta   90.00
_cell.angle_gamma   90.00
#
_symmetry.space_group_name_H-M   'P 1'
#
loop_
_entity.id
_entity.type
_entity.pdbx_description
1 polymer ?
#
loop_
_entity_poly.entity_id
_entity_poly.type
_entity_poly.pdbx_seq_one_letter_code
_entity_poly.pdbx_strand_id
1 'polypeptide(L)'
;MGGEGVKSLDLLHVITGKKLIKDHINYIDNLKIRCDNTGNIGLGNEMCYASYKNGFTIRASGKVEKCTVALNKSQNEVGYIDGYGNLHLDLKKNEVWSENILYDKCFSCNKIFSCLNNMCPFKRIMTENYICDNYQSFEDEG
;
A
#
# COMPACT_ATOMS: atom_id res chain seq x y z
N MET A 1 -13.57 18.17 -4.71
CA MET A 1 -12.84 18.10 -6.00
C MET A 1 -13.35 16.88 -6.73
N GLY A 2 -14.02 17.08 -7.86
CA GLY A 2 -14.65 16.01 -8.65
C GLY A 2 -15.74 16.61 -9.53
N GLY A 3 -15.52 16.66 -10.84
CA GLY A 3 -16.49 17.19 -11.80
C GLY A 3 -17.67 16.23 -12.01
N GLU A 4 -18.59 16.59 -12.92
CA GLU A 4 -19.79 15.79 -13.19
C GLU A 4 -19.49 14.35 -13.60
N GLY A 5 -18.37 14.10 -14.29
CA GLY A 5 -17.94 12.76 -14.69
C GLY A 5 -17.63 11.79 -13.54
N VAL A 6 -17.51 12.27 -12.29
CA VAL A 6 -17.38 11.38 -11.13
C VAL A 6 -18.69 10.61 -10.87
N LYS A 7 -19.84 11.19 -11.24
CA LYS A 7 -21.15 10.55 -11.06
C LYS A 7 -21.36 9.36 -12.00
N SER A 8 -20.65 9.29 -13.12
CA SER A 8 -20.69 8.17 -14.07
C SER A 8 -19.68 7.07 -13.75
N LEU A 9 -18.80 7.27 -12.76
CA LEU A 9 -17.91 6.21 -12.31
C LEU A 9 -18.72 5.23 -11.46
N ASP A 10 -18.63 3.94 -11.78
CA ASP A 10 -19.17 2.86 -10.95
C ASP A 10 -18.28 2.67 -9.71
N LEU A 11 -18.32 3.66 -8.83
CA LEU A 11 -17.56 3.64 -7.59
C LEU A 11 -18.25 2.70 -6.60
N LEU A 12 -17.43 1.90 -5.92
CA LEU A 12 -17.90 1.01 -4.87
C LEU A 12 -18.69 1.80 -3.82
N HIS A 13 -19.99 1.49 -3.69
CA HIS A 13 -20.81 2.15 -2.70
C HIS A 13 -20.40 1.74 -1.28
N VAL A 14 -20.50 2.65 -0.31
CA VAL A 14 -20.04 2.46 1.08
C VAL A 14 -20.64 1.19 1.70
N ILE A 15 -21.93 0.91 1.45
CA ILE A 15 -22.61 -0.29 1.96
C ILE A 15 -21.98 -1.56 1.37
N THR A 16 -21.76 -1.59 0.06
CA THR A 16 -21.11 -2.70 -0.65
C THR A 16 -19.67 -2.90 -0.16
N GLY A 17 -18.93 -1.81 0.06
CA GLY A 17 -17.56 -1.88 0.61
C GLY A 17 -17.51 -2.48 2.01
N LYS A 18 -18.41 -2.08 2.91
CA LYS A 18 -18.51 -2.67 4.25
C LYS A 18 -18.83 -4.16 4.19
N LYS A 19 -19.71 -4.58 3.27
CA LYS A 19 -20.02 -6.00 3.05
C LYS A 19 -18.80 -6.79 2.61
N LEU A 20 -18.05 -6.29 1.61
CA LEU A 20 -16.84 -6.95 1.12
C LEU A 20 -15.77 -7.11 2.20
N ILE A 21 -15.58 -6.10 3.05
CA ILE A 21 -14.67 -6.19 4.20
C ILE A 21 -15.11 -7.31 5.15
N LYS A 22 -16.41 -7.39 5.47
CA LYS A 22 -16.95 -8.44 6.33
C LYS A 22 -16.80 -9.83 5.70
N ASP A 23 -17.11 -9.97 4.41
CA ASP A 23 -16.98 -11.24 3.68
C ASP A 23 -15.51 -11.71 3.67
N HIS A 24 -14.56 -10.77 3.55
CA HIS A 24 -13.12 -11.06 3.63
C HIS A 24 -12.68 -11.51 5.03
N ILE A 25 -13.13 -10.84 6.10
CA ILE A 25 -12.86 -11.25 7.49
C ILE A 25 -13.37 -12.67 7.73
N ASN A 26 -14.63 -12.94 7.38
CA ASN A 26 -15.22 -14.28 7.51
C ASN A 26 -14.43 -15.34 6.73
N TYR A 27 -13.92 -15.00 5.54
CA TYR A 27 -13.10 -15.91 4.75
C TYR A 27 -11.79 -16.26 5.48
N ILE A 28 -11.07 -15.27 6.01
CA ILE A 28 -9.84 -15.47 6.77
C ILE A 28 -10.11 -16.32 8.03
N ASP A 29 -11.18 -16.03 8.76
CA ASP A 29 -11.54 -16.75 9.99
C ASP A 29 -11.84 -18.23 9.69
N ASN A 30 -12.52 -18.51 8.58
CA ASN A 30 -12.78 -19.88 8.11
C ASN A 30 -11.50 -20.63 7.73
N LEU A 31 -10.48 -19.93 7.24
CA LEU A 31 -9.16 -20.50 6.99
C LEU A 31 -8.34 -20.73 8.28
N LYS A 32 -8.83 -20.24 9.43
CA LYS A 32 -8.15 -20.32 10.73
C LYS A 32 -6.76 -19.71 10.72
N ILE A 33 -6.55 -18.68 9.90
CA ILE A 33 -5.32 -17.88 9.93
C ILE A 33 -5.33 -17.07 11.22
N ARG A 34 -4.26 -17.16 12.00
CA ARG A 34 -4.14 -16.36 13.23
C ARG A 34 -3.80 -14.92 12.85
N CYS A 35 -4.67 -13.97 13.14
CA CYS A 35 -4.44 -12.54 12.92
C CYS A 35 -5.45 -11.70 13.72
N ASP A 36 -5.12 -10.44 13.97
CA ASP A 36 -6.07 -9.42 14.40
C ASP A 36 -6.68 -8.75 13.16
N ASN A 37 -7.87 -9.21 12.80
CA ASN A 37 -8.71 -8.66 11.73
C ASN A 37 -10.04 -8.11 12.28
N THR A 38 -10.17 -7.98 13.62
CA THR A 38 -11.40 -7.59 14.31
C THR A 38 -11.21 -6.29 15.09
N GLY A 39 -11.78 -5.17 14.64
CA GLY A 39 -11.81 -3.92 15.42
C GLY A 39 -11.38 -2.65 14.65
N ASN A 40 -10.57 -1.81 15.30
CA ASN A 40 -10.05 -0.51 14.80
C ASN A 40 -8.87 -0.65 13.81
N ILE A 41 -8.25 -1.82 13.73
CA ILE A 41 -7.18 -2.13 12.79
C ILE A 41 -7.82 -2.72 11.54
N GLY A 42 -8.26 -1.84 10.63
CA GLY A 42 -8.93 -2.24 9.41
C GLY A 42 -8.00 -2.87 8.39
N LEU A 43 -8.53 -3.75 7.54
CA LEU A 43 -7.79 -4.30 6.40
C LEU A 43 -7.12 -3.18 5.58
N GLY A 44 -5.81 -3.27 5.37
CA GLY A 44 -5.04 -2.31 4.59
C GLY A 44 -4.93 -0.90 5.20
N ASN A 45 -5.38 -0.67 6.44
CA ASN A 45 -5.40 0.66 7.05
C ASN A 45 -4.01 1.25 7.33
N GLU A 46 -2.99 0.40 7.42
CA GLU A 46 -1.61 0.77 7.69
C GLU A 46 -0.75 0.77 6.42
N MET A 47 -1.34 0.61 5.25
CA MET A 47 -0.61 0.68 3.98
C MET A 47 -0.20 2.12 3.64
N CYS A 48 1.06 2.31 3.28
CA CYS A 48 1.53 3.59 2.78
C CYS A 48 1.00 3.85 1.37
N TYR A 49 0.56 5.07 1.09
CA TYR A 49 0.13 5.49 -0.26
C TYR A 49 1.20 5.24 -1.35
N ALA A 50 2.49 5.21 -0.97
CA ALA A 50 3.58 4.93 -1.90
C ALA A 50 3.55 3.50 -2.47
N SER A 51 2.82 2.58 -1.83
CA SER A 51 2.65 1.21 -2.33
C SER A 51 1.52 1.09 -3.36
N TYR A 52 0.71 2.12 -3.55
CA TYR A 52 -0.40 2.04 -4.50
C TYR A 52 0.13 2.07 -5.92
N LYS A 53 -0.25 1.09 -6.76
CA LYS A 53 0.21 0.97 -8.15
C LYS A 53 0.05 2.26 -8.96
N ASN A 54 -1.07 2.96 -8.75
CA ASN A 54 -1.43 4.21 -9.43
C ASN A 54 -1.31 5.45 -8.53
N GLY A 55 -0.64 5.34 -7.37
CA GLY A 55 -0.35 6.46 -6.48
C GLY A 55 1.00 7.08 -6.80
N PHE A 56 1.03 8.38 -7.11
CA PHE A 56 2.24 9.10 -7.50
C PHE A 56 2.32 10.49 -6.88
N THR A 57 3.55 10.96 -6.66
CA THR A 57 3.89 12.34 -6.31
C THR A 57 4.47 13.01 -7.54
N ILE A 58 3.89 14.13 -7.98
CA ILE A 58 4.40 14.92 -9.10
C ILE A 58 5.17 16.11 -8.54
N ARG A 59 6.46 16.21 -8.86
CA ARG A 59 7.31 17.34 -8.46
C ARG A 59 7.17 18.51 -9.43
N ALA A 60 7.50 19.70 -8.97
CA ALA A 60 7.51 20.91 -9.78
C ALA A 60 8.43 20.82 -11.03
N SER A 61 9.47 19.97 -10.96
CA SER A 61 10.36 19.71 -12.09
C SER A 61 9.77 18.76 -13.16
N GLY A 62 8.52 18.31 -13.00
CA GLY A 62 7.91 17.29 -13.85
C GLY A 62 8.30 15.85 -13.49
N LYS A 63 9.17 15.63 -12.48
CA LYS A 63 9.53 14.28 -12.02
C LYS A 63 8.33 13.60 -11.36
N VAL A 64 8.18 12.31 -11.61
CA VAL A 64 7.12 11.47 -11.03
C VAL A 64 7.77 10.49 -10.07
N GLU A 65 7.35 10.58 -8.80
CA GLU A 65 7.93 9.83 -7.70
C GLU A 65 6.86 9.01 -6.95
N LYS A 66 7.28 8.07 -6.10
CA LYS A 66 6.37 7.24 -5.29
C LYS A 66 6.16 7.79 -3.88
N CYS A 67 7.19 8.37 -3.30
CA CYS A 67 7.23 8.70 -1.88
C CYS A 67 7.70 10.15 -1.70
N THR A 68 6.97 10.93 -0.89
CA THR A 68 7.32 12.34 -0.68
C THR A 68 8.58 12.52 0.17
N VAL A 69 8.90 11.55 1.02
CA VAL A 69 10.04 11.61 1.96
C VAL A 69 11.34 11.00 1.41
N ALA A 70 11.27 10.24 0.32
CA ALA A 70 12.44 9.62 -0.32
C ALA A 70 13.13 10.58 -1.31
N LEU A 71 13.55 11.75 -0.81
CA LEU A 71 14.12 12.83 -1.62
C LEU A 71 15.44 12.42 -2.27
N ASN A 72 15.61 12.79 -3.54
CA ASN A 72 16.85 12.59 -4.31
C ASN A 72 17.30 11.11 -4.42
N LYS A 73 16.36 10.17 -4.35
CA LYS A 73 16.62 8.74 -4.56
C LYS A 73 16.19 8.32 -5.95
N SER A 74 17.12 7.77 -6.75
CA SER A 74 16.86 7.36 -8.13
C SER A 74 15.82 6.24 -8.24
N GLN A 75 15.66 5.43 -7.19
CA GLN A 75 14.64 4.39 -7.12
C GLN A 75 13.25 4.97 -6.81
N ASN A 76 13.17 6.17 -6.21
CA ASN A 76 11.90 6.87 -5.98
C ASN A 76 11.36 7.53 -7.25
N GLU A 77 12.24 7.90 -8.18
CA GLU A 77 11.87 8.45 -9.50
C GLU A 77 11.42 7.32 -10.43
N VAL A 78 10.11 7.25 -10.66
CA VAL A 78 9.44 6.22 -11.48
C VAL A 78 8.94 6.74 -12.81
N GLY A 79 9.26 7.99 -13.15
CA GLY A 79 8.82 8.59 -14.40
C GLY A 79 8.99 10.10 -14.43
N TYR A 80 8.41 10.70 -15.46
CA TYR A 80 8.37 12.15 -15.65
C TYR A 80 7.18 12.57 -16.52
N ILE A 81 6.85 13.84 -16.46
CA ILE A 81 5.91 14.52 -17.36
C ILE A 81 6.73 15.31 -18.37
N ASP A 82 6.46 15.10 -19.66
CA ASP A 82 7.15 15.82 -20.72
C ASP A 82 6.60 17.25 -20.93
N GLY A 83 7.24 18.02 -21.82
CA GLY A 83 6.83 19.39 -22.14
C GLY A 83 5.43 19.50 -22.79
N TYR A 84 4.84 18.39 -23.21
CA TYR A 84 3.49 18.34 -23.79
C TYR A 84 2.44 17.87 -22.78
N GLY A 85 2.84 17.58 -21.54
CA GLY A 85 1.95 17.10 -20.48
C GLY A 85 1.70 15.58 -20.50
N ASN A 86 2.44 14.80 -21.31
CA ASN A 86 2.30 13.35 -21.30
C ASN A 86 3.08 12.74 -20.13
N LEU A 87 2.46 11.76 -19.48
CA LEU A 87 3.05 11.00 -18.39
C LEU A 87 3.84 9.80 -18.95
N HIS A 88 5.14 9.76 -18.67
CA HIS A 88 6.03 8.66 -19.00
C HIS A 88 6.40 7.92 -17.72
N LEU A 89 6.06 6.63 -17.61
CA LEU A 89 6.33 5.81 -16.44
C LEU A 89 7.31 4.67 -16.75
N ASP A 90 8.29 4.49 -15.87
CA ASP A 90 9.04 3.25 -15.75
C ASP A 90 8.23 2.26 -14.92
N LEU A 91 7.49 1.40 -15.61
CA LEU A 91 6.61 0.42 -14.98
C LEU A 91 7.37 -0.57 -14.10
N LYS A 92 8.62 -0.92 -14.45
CA LYS A 92 9.43 -1.85 -13.66
C LYS A 92 9.83 -1.20 -12.34
N LYS A 93 10.28 0.05 -12.37
CA LYS A 93 10.56 0.78 -11.13
C LYS A 93 9.29 0.95 -10.29
N ASN A 94 8.16 1.29 -10.90
CA ASN A 94 6.89 1.43 -10.16
C ASN A 94 6.46 0.12 -9.48
N GLU A 95 6.63 -1.01 -10.17
CA GLU A 95 6.28 -2.33 -9.65
C GLU A 95 6.98 -2.63 -8.32
N VAL A 96 8.28 -2.35 -8.20
CA VAL A 96 9.07 -2.56 -6.96
C VAL A 96 8.43 -1.90 -5.73
N TRP A 97 7.79 -0.74 -5.92
CA TRP A 97 7.08 -0.02 -4.86
C TRP A 97 5.71 -0.60 -4.54
N SER A 98 5.01 -1.12 -5.56
CA SER A 98 3.65 -1.63 -5.43
C SER A 98 3.53 -3.15 -5.30
N GLU A 99 4.65 -3.85 -5.28
CA GLU A 99 4.67 -5.30 -5.17
C GLU A 99 4.17 -5.76 -3.80
N ASN A 100 3.37 -6.81 -3.79
CA ASN A 100 2.82 -7.42 -2.59
C ASN A 100 3.69 -8.61 -2.14
N ILE A 101 4.96 -8.35 -1.87
CA ILE A 101 5.87 -9.35 -1.29
C ILE A 101 5.60 -9.44 0.21
N LEU A 102 5.25 -10.63 0.71
CA LEU A 102 5.24 -10.94 2.13
C LEU A 102 6.52 -11.68 2.50
N TYR A 103 7.19 -11.24 3.57
CA TYR A 103 8.34 -11.94 4.13
C TYR A 103 7.88 -13.04 5.09
N ASP A 104 8.73 -14.03 5.37
CA ASP A 104 8.40 -15.16 6.26
C ASP A 104 7.87 -14.69 7.63
N LYS A 105 8.52 -13.67 8.21
CA LYS A 105 8.09 -13.03 9.46
C LYS A 105 6.70 -12.43 9.40
N CYS A 106 6.19 -12.05 8.23
CA CYS A 106 4.84 -11.49 8.11
C CYS A 106 3.78 -12.54 8.42
N PHE A 107 4.00 -13.82 8.11
CA PHE A 107 3.05 -14.90 8.40
C PHE A 107 2.90 -15.19 9.89
N SER A 108 3.86 -14.78 10.72
CA SER A 108 3.78 -14.84 12.18
C SER A 108 3.32 -13.53 12.83
N CYS A 109 3.02 -12.49 12.04
CA CYS A 109 2.54 -11.20 12.52
C CYS A 109 1.03 -11.23 12.69
N ASN A 110 0.53 -10.85 13.87
CA ASN A 110 -0.92 -10.76 14.08
C ASN A 110 -1.58 -9.67 13.22
N LYS A 111 -0.83 -8.63 12.81
CA LYS A 111 -1.29 -7.51 11.97
C LYS A 111 -1.06 -7.69 10.47
N ILE A 112 -0.85 -8.92 9.99
CA ILE A 112 -0.49 -9.18 8.58
C ILE A 112 -1.45 -8.50 7.58
N PHE A 113 -2.76 -8.50 7.83
CA PHE A 113 -3.76 -7.93 6.93
C PHE A 113 -3.94 -6.41 7.03
N SER A 114 -3.36 -5.77 8.05
CA SER A 114 -3.38 -4.32 8.25
C SER A 114 -2.44 -3.60 7.30
N CYS A 115 -1.27 -4.20 7.06
CA CYS A 115 -0.22 -3.57 6.24
C CYS A 115 0.19 -4.38 5.00
N LEU A 116 0.04 -5.71 4.99
CA LEU A 116 0.50 -6.59 3.91
C LEU A 116 1.96 -6.33 3.49
N ASN A 117 2.84 -6.08 4.46
CA ASN A 117 4.25 -5.67 4.27
C ASN A 117 4.45 -4.39 3.44
N ASN A 118 3.41 -3.57 3.33
CA ASN A 118 3.39 -2.30 2.59
C ASN A 118 3.22 -1.09 3.52
N MET A 119 3.60 -1.22 4.79
CA MET A 119 3.56 -0.11 5.75
C MET A 119 4.53 1.01 5.39
N CYS A 120 5.73 0.68 4.87
CA CYS A 120 6.65 1.66 4.33
C CYS A 120 7.53 1.04 3.22
N PRO A 121 7.11 1.14 1.95
CA PRO A 121 7.92 0.67 0.82
C PRO A 121 9.30 1.34 0.76
N PHE A 122 9.41 2.61 1.16
CA PHE A 122 10.70 3.31 1.20
C PHE A 122 11.72 2.57 2.08
N LYS A 123 11.35 2.22 3.31
CA LYS A 123 12.24 1.45 4.20
C LYS A 123 12.54 0.07 3.63
N ARG A 124 11.53 -0.60 3.06
CA ARG A 124 11.66 -1.94 2.44
C ARG A 124 12.65 -1.95 1.27
N ILE A 125 12.62 -0.94 0.41
CA ILE A 125 13.39 -0.89 -0.84
C ILE A 125 14.80 -0.33 -0.62
N MET A 126 14.96 0.60 0.32
CA MET A 126 16.19 1.39 0.46
C MET A 126 17.09 0.92 1.61
N THR A 127 16.63 0.00 2.44
CA THR A 127 17.39 -0.52 3.58
C THR A 127 17.84 -1.94 3.28
N GLU A 128 19.15 -2.18 3.25
CA GLU A 128 19.73 -3.51 2.96
C GLU A 128 19.27 -4.58 3.97
N ASN A 129 19.04 -4.19 5.23
CA ASN A 129 18.55 -5.06 6.31
C ASN A 129 17.20 -4.55 6.85
N TYR A 130 16.18 -4.55 6.00
CA TYR A 130 14.85 -4.06 6.39
C TYR A 130 14.23 -4.83 7.57
N ILE A 131 13.98 -4.09 8.66
CA ILE A 131 13.20 -4.55 9.81
C ILE A 131 11.85 -3.83 9.78
N CYS A 132 10.77 -4.58 10.03
CA CYS A 132 9.44 -3.99 10.13
C CYS A 132 9.30 -3.41 11.55
N ASP A 133 9.15 -2.09 11.65
CA ASP A 133 9.09 -1.42 12.96
C ASP A 133 7.80 -1.70 13.74
N ASN A 134 6.75 -2.16 13.05
CA ASN A 134 5.43 -2.43 13.63
C ASN A 134 5.09 -3.93 13.59
N TYR A 135 6.11 -4.78 13.55
CA TYR A 135 5.91 -6.21 13.75
C TYR A 135 5.34 -6.44 15.15
N GLN A 136 4.27 -7.22 15.24
CA GLN A 136 3.69 -7.62 16.50
C GLN A 136 3.49 -9.14 16.48
N SER A 137 4.17 -9.80 17.42
CA SER A 137 4.08 -11.24 17.56
C SER A 137 2.80 -11.60 18.31
N PHE A 138 2.39 -12.85 18.18
CA PHE A 138 1.26 -13.35 18.95
C PHE A 138 1.55 -13.56 20.44
N GLU A 139 2.80 -13.43 20.88
CA GLU A 139 3.22 -13.57 22.28
C GLU A 139 3.15 -12.23 23.03
N ASP A 140 3.00 -11.12 22.29
CA ASP A 140 2.89 -9.77 22.85
C ASP A 140 1.46 -9.42 23.31
N GLU A 141 0.49 -10.34 23.14
CA GLU A 141 -0.89 -10.25 23.61
C GLU A 141 -1.02 -10.89 25.00
N GLY A 142 -0.46 -10.22 26.03
CA GLY A 142 -0.65 -10.56 27.45
C GLY A 142 -1.97 -10.06 28.01
#